data_AF-A0A2S2PJ43-F1
#
_entry.id   AF-A0A2S2PJ43-F1
#
_cell.length_a   1.000
_cell.length_b   1.000
_cell.length_c   1.000
_cell.angle_alpha   90.00
_cell.angle_beta   90.00
_cell.angle_gamma   90.00
#
_symmetry.space_group_name_H-M   'P 1'
#
loop_
_entity.id
_entity.type
_entity.pdbx_description
1 polymer ?
#
loop_
_entity_poly.entity_id
_entity_poly.type
_entity_poly.pdbx_seq_one_letter_code
_entity_poly.pdbx_strand_id
1 'polypeptide(L)'
;ARLRTDNSFRSKSNAEYHKDGFSPLIDLPIDITKCVVLDYMHCLCQGVMKRLLDFWVKGKKPIRMLEEKKHSISLALFNLRKSVPTEFARLPRSLDDLEYWKATEFREFLLYTGIIVLKSNIKKELYNHFLMLFVSVRILCSDTIFSTYSDLASKLLIEFVQSYSCIYGSKFVSYNVH
;
A
#
# COMPACT_ATOMS: atom_id res chain seq x y z
N ALA A 1 -10.77 -13.01 -10.10
CA ALA A 1 -9.83 -13.54 -11.11
C ALA A 1 -9.63 -15.05 -10.88
N ARG A 2 -9.20 -15.82 -11.90
CA ARG A 2 -8.90 -17.26 -11.73
C ARG A 2 -7.61 -17.41 -10.92
N LEU A 3 -7.59 -18.33 -9.94
CA LEU A 3 -6.41 -18.62 -9.13
C LEU A 3 -5.28 -19.15 -10.04
N ARG A 4 -4.07 -18.58 -9.90
CA ARG A 4 -2.88 -19.06 -10.62
C ARG A 4 -2.32 -20.28 -9.90
N THR A 5 -1.97 -21.30 -10.67
CA THR A 5 -1.38 -22.55 -10.18
C THR A 5 -0.05 -22.83 -10.87
N ASP A 6 0.81 -23.64 -10.25
CA ASP A 6 2.06 -24.08 -10.86
C ASP A 6 1.82 -24.73 -12.25
N ASN A 7 0.80 -25.57 -12.34
CA ASN A 7 0.37 -26.17 -13.61
C ASN A 7 -0.01 -25.12 -14.66
N SER A 8 -0.74 -24.06 -14.27
CA SER A 8 -1.11 -22.99 -15.20
C SER A 8 0.10 -22.20 -15.74
N PHE A 9 1.15 -22.06 -14.92
CA PHE A 9 2.41 -21.44 -15.31
C PHE A 9 3.22 -22.35 -16.26
N ARG A 10 3.38 -23.63 -15.92
CA ARG A 10 4.10 -24.62 -16.74
C ARG A 10 3.43 -24.86 -18.10
N SER A 11 2.10 -24.91 -18.11
CA SER A 11 1.30 -25.04 -19.34
C SER A 11 1.15 -23.73 -20.13
N LYS A 12 1.71 -22.61 -19.64
CA LYS A 12 1.61 -21.28 -20.24
C LYS A 12 0.16 -20.86 -20.55
N SER A 13 -0.77 -21.21 -19.65
CA SER A 13 -2.21 -20.96 -19.84
C SER A 13 -2.56 -19.45 -19.95
N ASN A 14 -1.67 -18.56 -19.54
CA ASN A 14 -1.84 -17.11 -19.55
C ASN A 14 -1.00 -16.45 -20.66
N ALA A 15 -1.47 -16.52 -21.91
CA ALA A 15 -0.76 -16.00 -23.08
C ALA A 15 -0.34 -14.51 -22.96
N GLU A 16 -1.11 -13.67 -22.27
CA GLU A 16 -0.76 -12.25 -22.04
C GLU A 16 0.51 -12.04 -21.21
N TYR A 17 0.83 -12.98 -20.31
CA TYR A 17 1.95 -12.87 -19.37
C TYR A 17 3.14 -13.75 -19.75
N HIS A 18 2.92 -14.79 -20.54
CA HIS A 18 3.96 -15.64 -21.10
C HIS A 18 4.37 -15.10 -22.48
N LYS A 19 5.28 -14.11 -22.48
CA LYS A 19 5.91 -13.61 -23.70
C LYS A 19 6.85 -14.65 -24.32
N ASP A 20 7.33 -14.37 -25.53
CA ASP A 20 8.13 -15.29 -26.34
C ASP A 20 9.26 -15.97 -25.56
N GLY A 21 9.37 -17.29 -25.74
CA GLY A 21 10.38 -18.14 -25.11
C GLY A 21 9.89 -19.02 -23.97
N PHE A 22 10.82 -19.80 -23.41
CA PHE A 22 10.60 -20.57 -22.18
C PHE A 22 11.28 -19.84 -21.03
N SER A 23 10.57 -19.70 -19.90
CA SER A 23 11.20 -19.22 -18.67
C SER A 23 12.09 -20.34 -18.13
N PRO A 24 13.37 -20.10 -17.81
CA PRO A 24 14.24 -21.09 -17.17
C PRO A 24 13.68 -21.61 -15.83
N LEU A 25 12.74 -20.88 -15.22
CA LEU A 25 12.06 -21.28 -13.99
C LEU A 25 11.15 -22.51 -14.20
N ILE A 26 10.75 -22.82 -15.43
CA ILE A 26 9.96 -24.03 -15.74
C ILE A 26 10.82 -25.28 -15.52
N ASP A 27 12.13 -25.23 -15.78
CA ASP A 27 13.00 -26.40 -15.69
C ASP A 27 13.38 -26.73 -14.24
N LEU A 28 13.15 -25.79 -13.31
CA LEU A 28 13.41 -25.99 -11.89
C LEU A 28 12.31 -26.84 -11.24
N PRO A 29 12.65 -27.75 -10.30
CA PRO A 29 11.69 -28.56 -9.54
C PRO A 29 11.07 -27.75 -8.40
N ILE A 30 10.56 -26.56 -8.72
CA ILE A 30 9.94 -25.62 -7.79
C ILE A 30 8.47 -25.39 -8.14
N ASP A 31 7.66 -25.13 -7.12
CA ASP A 31 6.30 -24.64 -7.28
C ASP A 31 6.36 -23.12 -7.30
N ILE A 32 6.20 -22.51 -8.48
CA ILE A 32 6.41 -21.07 -8.64
C ILE A 32 5.44 -20.26 -7.77
N THR A 33 4.25 -20.80 -7.49
CA THR A 33 3.23 -20.12 -6.67
C THR A 33 3.58 -20.10 -5.19
N LYS A 34 4.50 -20.97 -4.76
CA LYS A 34 5.01 -21.03 -3.38
C LYS A 34 6.38 -20.38 -3.24
N CYS A 35 7.16 -20.31 -4.32
CA CYS A 35 8.52 -19.77 -4.29
C CYS A 35 8.59 -18.26 -4.48
N VAL A 36 7.61 -17.65 -5.16
CA VAL A 36 7.58 -16.19 -5.34
C VAL A 36 7.00 -15.55 -4.08
N VAL A 37 7.87 -14.95 -3.27
CA VAL A 37 7.47 -14.22 -2.07
C VAL A 37 6.90 -12.85 -2.45
N LEU A 38 5.69 -12.55 -1.98
CA LEU A 38 5.15 -11.20 -2.04
C LEU A 38 5.90 -10.32 -1.07
N ASP A 39 6.59 -9.32 -1.61
CA ASP A 39 7.40 -8.42 -0.81
C ASP A 39 6.57 -7.23 -0.29
N TYR A 40 6.62 -7.02 1.02
CA TYR A 40 5.94 -5.95 1.75
C TYR A 40 6.26 -4.56 1.17
N MET A 41 7.54 -4.33 0.82
CA MET A 41 8.00 -3.03 0.35
C MET A 41 7.34 -2.66 -1.00
N HIS A 42 7.27 -3.61 -1.94
CA HIS A 42 6.68 -3.37 -3.25
C HIS A 42 5.14 -3.40 -3.24
N CYS A 43 4.54 -4.36 -2.53
CA CYS A 43 3.09 -4.51 -2.54
C CYS A 43 2.39 -3.41 -1.72
N LEU A 44 2.85 -3.18 -0.48
CA LEU A 44 2.19 -2.24 0.42
C LEU A 44 2.76 -0.82 0.35
N CYS A 45 4.08 -0.65 0.53
CA CYS A 45 4.65 0.70 0.61
C CYS A 45 4.65 1.41 -0.75
N GLN A 46 5.32 0.84 -1.75
CA GLN A 46 5.35 1.40 -3.10
C GLN A 46 4.09 1.13 -3.91
N GLY A 47 3.30 0.12 -3.53
CA GLY A 47 2.06 -0.24 -4.18
C GLY A 47 0.87 0.51 -3.60
N VAL A 48 0.28 -0.02 -2.52
CA VAL A 48 -0.97 0.52 -1.96
C VAL A 48 -0.80 1.93 -1.39
N MET A 49 0.16 2.16 -0.49
CA MET A 49 0.31 3.44 0.21
C MET A 49 0.65 4.59 -0.75
N LYS A 50 1.64 4.39 -1.62
CA LYS A 50 1.96 5.36 -2.68
C LYS A 50 0.74 5.72 -3.51
N ARG A 51 -0.03 4.71 -3.94
CA ARG A 51 -1.21 4.90 -4.78
C ARG A 51 -2.33 5.66 -4.09
N LEU A 52 -2.55 5.41 -2.80
CA LEU A 52 -3.50 6.20 -2.00
C LEU A 52 -3.08 7.67 -1.94
N LEU A 53 -1.80 7.97 -1.70
CA LEU A 53 -1.29 9.34 -1.72
C LEU A 53 -1.42 9.98 -3.10
N ASP A 54 -1.12 9.26 -4.18
CA ASP A 54 -1.30 9.75 -5.55
C ASP A 54 -2.77 10.10 -5.82
N PHE A 55 -3.72 9.30 -5.34
CA PHE A 55 -5.15 9.63 -5.44
C PHE A 55 -5.52 10.91 -4.69
N TRP A 56 -5.03 11.06 -3.47
CA TRP A 56 -5.39 12.21 -2.66
C TRP A 56 -4.67 13.48 -3.10
N VAL A 57 -3.48 13.40 -3.69
CA VAL A 57 -2.69 14.58 -4.12
C VAL A 57 -2.93 14.92 -5.59
N LYS A 58 -2.92 13.93 -6.48
CA LYS A 58 -2.95 14.12 -7.95
C LYS A 58 -4.25 13.63 -8.59
N GLY A 59 -5.15 12.99 -7.83
CA GLY A 59 -6.36 12.36 -8.36
C GLY A 59 -7.47 13.32 -8.78
N LYS A 60 -8.65 12.75 -9.05
CA LYS A 60 -9.83 13.54 -9.46
C LYS A 60 -10.41 14.32 -8.28
N LYS A 61 -11.11 15.43 -8.57
CA LYS A 61 -11.77 16.30 -7.57
C LYS A 61 -12.56 15.58 -6.44
N PRO A 62 -13.31 14.48 -6.65
CA PRO A 62 -14.03 13.84 -5.54
C PRO A 62 -13.11 13.22 -4.48
N ILE A 63 -11.88 12.84 -4.82
CA ILE A 63 -10.94 12.17 -3.91
C ILE A 63 -9.71 13.04 -3.58
N ARG A 64 -9.36 13.98 -4.48
CA ARG A 64 -8.22 14.87 -4.33
C ARG A 64 -8.48 15.90 -3.24
N MET A 65 -7.51 16.06 -2.35
CA MET A 65 -7.50 17.11 -1.32
C MET A 65 -7.30 18.49 -1.95
N LEU A 66 -7.72 19.52 -1.24
CA LEU A 66 -7.46 20.91 -1.64
C LEU A 66 -5.99 21.26 -1.41
N GLU A 67 -5.46 22.25 -2.13
CA GLU A 67 -4.06 22.66 -2.00
C GLU A 67 -3.75 23.19 -0.59
N GLU A 68 -4.69 23.85 0.07
CA GLU A 68 -4.50 24.32 1.46
C GLU A 68 -4.34 23.13 2.43
N LYS A 69 -5.05 22.03 2.17
CA LYS A 69 -4.95 20.80 2.97
C LYS A 69 -3.65 20.06 2.69
N LYS A 70 -3.21 20.01 1.43
CA LYS A 70 -1.90 19.49 1.05
C LYS A 70 -0.78 20.26 1.75
N HIS A 71 -0.84 21.59 1.70
CA HIS A 71 0.12 22.46 2.40
C HIS A 71 0.12 22.21 3.91
N SER A 72 -1.06 22.09 4.52
CA SER A 72 -1.21 21.78 5.95
C SER A 72 -0.56 20.45 6.33
N ILE A 73 -0.72 19.41 5.49
CA ILE A 73 -0.06 18.11 5.69
C ILE A 73 1.46 18.25 5.56
N SER A 74 1.96 18.93 4.53
CA SER A 74 3.40 19.13 4.34
C SER A 74 4.04 19.89 5.51
N LEU A 75 3.37 20.91 6.03
CA LEU A 75 3.83 21.64 7.22
C LEU A 75 3.83 20.75 8.47
N ALA A 76 2.79 19.93 8.65
CA ALA A 76 2.72 18.98 9.76
C ALA A 76 3.84 17.93 9.67
N LEU A 77 4.13 17.39 8.48
CA LEU A 77 5.24 16.48 8.25
C LEU A 77 6.58 17.15 8.57
N PHE A 78 6.79 18.39 8.14
CA PHE A 78 7.99 19.16 8.47
C PHE A 78 8.18 19.32 9.98
N ASN A 79 7.11 19.66 10.71
CA ASN A 79 7.15 19.82 12.16
C ASN A 79 7.45 18.51 12.89
N LEU A 80 6.95 17.37 12.38
CA LEU A 80 7.22 16.05 12.94
C LEU A 80 8.68 15.62 12.81
N ARG A 81 9.47 16.20 11.88
CA ARG A 81 10.89 15.87 11.70
C ARG A 81 11.71 15.97 12.99
N LYS A 82 11.33 16.85 13.92
CA LYS A 82 11.99 17.01 15.23
C LYS A 82 11.74 15.85 16.19
N SER A 83 10.72 15.05 15.93
CA SER A 83 10.29 13.92 16.74
C SER A 83 10.59 12.56 16.09
N VAL A 84 11.28 12.55 14.94
CA VAL A 84 11.66 11.32 14.25
C VAL A 84 12.98 10.78 14.81
N PRO A 85 13.01 9.54 15.32
CA PRO A 85 14.22 8.91 15.83
C PRO A 85 15.30 8.69 14.76
N THR A 86 16.57 8.55 15.18
CA THR A 86 17.70 8.39 14.26
C THR A 86 17.72 7.04 13.52
N GLU A 87 16.95 6.07 13.99
CA GLU A 87 16.78 4.75 13.37
C GLU A 87 15.99 4.84 12.05
N PHE A 88 15.25 5.92 11.82
CA PHE A 88 14.59 6.14 10.54
C PHE A 88 15.60 6.65 9.52
N ALA A 89 15.72 5.92 8.40
CA ALA A 89 16.70 6.23 7.35
C ALA A 89 16.46 7.58 6.66
N ARG A 90 15.26 8.16 6.77
CA ARG A 90 14.87 9.43 6.15
C ARG A 90 13.93 10.18 7.08
N LEU A 91 13.91 11.50 6.94
CA LEU A 91 12.96 12.38 7.61
C LEU A 91 11.73 12.61 6.71
N PRO A 92 10.54 12.87 7.27
CA PRO A 92 9.35 13.25 6.53
C PRO A 92 9.60 14.41 5.56
N ARG A 93 9.16 14.24 4.32
CA ARG A 93 9.25 15.24 3.25
C ARG A 93 7.87 15.82 2.89
N SER A 94 7.86 16.88 2.09
CA SER A 94 6.62 17.47 1.58
C SER A 94 5.89 16.48 0.67
N LEU A 95 4.55 16.59 0.62
CA LEU A 95 3.74 15.94 -0.41
C LEU A 95 4.02 16.49 -1.83
N ASP A 96 4.69 17.62 -1.97
CA ASP A 96 5.16 18.13 -3.27
C ASP A 96 6.23 17.21 -3.88
N ASP A 97 7.03 16.56 -3.02
CA ASP A 97 8.13 15.67 -3.43
C ASP A 97 7.68 14.21 -3.60
N LEU A 98 6.37 13.94 -3.53
CA LEU A 98 5.79 12.58 -3.45
C LEU A 98 6.32 11.63 -4.54
N GLU A 99 6.60 12.15 -5.74
CA GLU A 99 7.14 11.38 -6.86
C GLU A 99 8.53 10.79 -6.57
N TYR A 100 9.31 11.47 -5.73
CA TYR A 100 10.67 11.09 -5.36
C TYR A 100 10.75 10.32 -4.03
N TRP A 101 9.61 10.05 -3.38
CA TRP A 101 9.57 9.28 -2.15
C TRP A 101 10.02 7.84 -2.37
N LYS A 102 10.85 7.36 -1.45
CA LYS A 102 11.33 5.98 -1.39
C LYS A 102 10.39 5.13 -0.54
N ALA A 103 10.51 3.82 -0.65
CA ALA A 103 9.66 2.88 0.08
C ALA A 103 9.69 3.07 1.60
N THR A 104 10.84 3.45 2.16
CA THR A 104 10.99 3.71 3.60
C THR A 104 10.12 4.89 4.06
N GLU A 105 9.93 5.89 3.21
CA GLU A 105 9.11 7.08 3.54
C GLU A 105 7.62 6.74 3.44
N PHE A 106 7.23 5.94 2.44
CA PHE A 106 5.87 5.38 2.40
C PHE A 106 5.58 4.49 3.60
N ARG A 107 6.56 3.68 4.04
CA ARG A 107 6.45 2.85 5.25
C ARG A 107 6.31 3.72 6.50
N GLU A 108 7.12 4.74 6.64
CA GLU A 108 7.05 5.70 7.75
C GLU A 108 5.68 6.39 7.79
N PHE A 109 5.20 6.85 6.64
CA PHE A 109 3.89 7.46 6.52
C PHE A 109 2.76 6.50 6.89
N LEU A 110 2.80 5.27 6.38
CA LEU A 110 1.80 4.25 6.67
C LEU A 110 1.78 3.85 8.15
N LEU A 111 2.93 3.73 8.79
CA LEU A 111 3.00 3.17 10.15
C LEU A 111 2.99 4.25 11.25
N TYR A 112 3.37 5.49 10.96
CA TYR A 112 3.61 6.49 12.00
C TYR A 112 2.99 7.85 11.70
N THR A 113 3.41 8.53 10.63
CA THR A 113 3.06 9.96 10.46
C THR A 113 1.69 10.17 9.83
N GLY A 114 1.24 9.26 8.96
CA GLY A 114 -0.01 9.36 8.20
C GLY A 114 -1.26 9.50 9.07
N ILE A 115 -1.36 8.74 10.16
CA ILE A 115 -2.50 8.82 11.10
C ILE A 115 -2.63 10.21 11.74
N ILE A 116 -1.51 10.90 11.93
CA ILE A 116 -1.49 12.24 12.53
C ILE A 116 -1.84 13.27 11.47
N VAL A 117 -1.12 13.28 10.35
CA VAL A 117 -1.19 14.38 9.39
C VAL A 117 -2.44 14.33 8.51
N LEU A 118 -3.01 13.15 8.26
CA LEU A 118 -4.24 13.02 7.48
C LEU A 118 -5.49 13.41 8.28
N LYS A 119 -5.43 13.35 9.62
CA LYS A 119 -6.58 13.65 10.48
C LYS A 119 -7.06 15.08 10.24
N SER A 120 -8.33 15.22 9.84
CA SER A 120 -8.97 16.50 9.49
C SER A 120 -8.44 17.22 8.24
N ASN A 121 -7.52 16.59 7.49
CA ASN A 121 -6.98 17.12 6.24
C ASN A 121 -7.48 16.40 4.98
N ILE A 122 -8.06 15.21 5.13
CA ILE A 122 -8.78 14.51 4.06
C ILE A 122 -10.24 14.24 4.47
N LYS A 123 -11.07 13.84 3.52
CA LYS A 123 -12.47 13.47 3.79
C LYS A 123 -12.53 12.32 4.79
N LYS A 124 -13.54 12.36 5.68
CA LYS A 124 -13.73 11.36 6.75
C LYS A 124 -13.76 9.92 6.21
N GLU A 125 -14.44 9.70 5.09
CA GLU A 125 -14.50 8.41 4.41
C GLU A 125 -13.11 7.89 4.00
N LEU A 126 -12.30 8.75 3.37
CA LEU A 126 -10.93 8.41 2.95
C LEU A 126 -10.02 8.15 4.15
N TYR A 127 -10.18 8.91 5.23
CA TYR A 127 -9.43 8.71 6.47
C TYR A 127 -9.78 7.39 7.14
N ASN A 128 -11.07 7.04 7.22
CA ASN A 128 -11.51 5.76 7.77
C ASN A 128 -10.98 4.58 6.92
N HIS A 129 -10.98 4.72 5.60
CA HIS A 129 -10.40 3.72 4.70
C HIS A 129 -8.89 3.56 4.91
N PHE A 130 -8.16 4.67 5.08
CA PHE A 130 -6.75 4.63 5.48
C PHE A 130 -6.55 3.97 6.85
N LEU A 131 -7.41 4.22 7.83
CA LEU A 131 -7.31 3.61 9.16
C LEU A 131 -7.44 2.09 9.11
N MET A 132 -8.29 1.53 8.25
CA MET A 132 -8.36 0.08 8.04
C MET A 132 -7.00 -0.49 7.64
N LEU A 133 -6.33 0.16 6.68
CA LEU A 133 -4.99 -0.25 6.25
C LEU A 133 -3.95 -0.03 7.36
N PHE A 134 -3.93 1.15 7.98
CA PHE A 134 -3.01 1.50 9.07
C PHE A 134 -3.07 0.46 10.20
N VAL A 135 -4.27 0.18 10.73
CA VAL A 135 -4.45 -0.73 11.86
C VAL A 135 -4.03 -2.15 11.48
N SER A 136 -4.48 -2.63 10.33
CA SER A 136 -4.14 -3.96 9.85
C SER A 136 -2.63 -4.15 9.71
N VAL A 137 -1.96 -3.22 9.03
CA VAL A 137 -0.52 -3.33 8.78
C VAL A 137 0.28 -3.14 10.07
N ARG A 138 -0.17 -2.28 11.00
CA ARG A 138 0.44 -2.14 12.32
C ARG A 138 0.37 -3.42 13.14
N ILE A 139 -0.76 -4.14 13.10
CA ILE A 139 -0.91 -5.45 13.73
C ILE A 139 0.05 -6.45 13.10
N LEU A 140 0.04 -6.55 11.77
CA LEU A 140 0.87 -7.52 11.02
C LEU A 140 2.38 -7.26 11.15
N CYS A 141 2.79 -6.03 11.44
CA CYS A 141 4.19 -5.66 11.65
C CYS A 141 4.66 -5.79 13.11
N SER A 142 3.83 -6.27 14.03
CA SER A 142 4.14 -6.30 15.46
C SER A 142 3.90 -7.68 16.06
N ASP A 143 4.99 -8.35 16.40
CA ASP A 143 4.98 -9.72 16.96
C ASP A 143 4.15 -9.85 18.25
N THR A 144 4.06 -8.78 19.02
CA THR A 144 3.35 -8.76 20.31
C THR A 144 1.84 -8.73 20.18
N ILE A 145 1.31 -8.01 19.18
CA ILE A 145 -0.14 -7.86 18.99
C ILE A 145 -0.68 -8.74 17.87
N PHE A 146 0.19 -9.24 16.98
CA PHE A 146 -0.19 -10.11 15.87
C PHE A 146 -0.93 -11.36 16.36
N SER A 147 -0.41 -12.05 17.37
CA SER A 147 -1.00 -13.28 17.91
C SER A 147 -2.44 -13.10 18.41
N THR A 148 -2.76 -11.92 18.93
CA THR A 148 -4.07 -11.60 19.50
C THR A 148 -5.05 -11.05 18.46
N TYR A 149 -4.56 -10.27 17.48
CA TYR A 149 -5.41 -9.48 16.59
C TYR A 149 -5.25 -9.82 15.10
N SER A 150 -4.59 -10.92 14.74
CA SER A 150 -4.43 -11.37 13.35
C SER A 150 -5.78 -11.49 12.62
N ASP A 151 -6.81 -12.04 13.28
CA ASP A 151 -8.16 -12.14 12.73
C ASP A 151 -8.78 -10.77 12.45
N LEU A 152 -8.53 -9.80 13.31
CA LEU A 152 -9.00 -8.43 13.11
C LEU A 152 -8.28 -7.79 11.91
N ALA A 153 -6.96 -7.93 11.82
CA ALA A 153 -6.20 -7.43 10.68
C ALA A 153 -6.68 -8.05 9.36
N SER A 154 -6.96 -9.35 9.35
CA SER A 154 -7.52 -10.05 8.18
C SER A 154 -8.88 -9.47 7.77
N LYS A 155 -9.81 -9.30 8.72
CA LYS A 155 -11.14 -8.71 8.47
C LYS A 155 -11.03 -7.28 7.92
N LEU A 156 -10.20 -6.45 8.53
CA LEU A 156 -10.00 -5.07 8.12
C LEU A 156 -9.38 -4.96 6.71
N LEU A 157 -8.46 -5.85 6.34
CA LEU A 157 -7.92 -5.91 4.98
C LEU A 157 -8.97 -6.33 3.96
N ILE A 158 -9.81 -7.32 4.29
CA ILE A 158 -10.92 -7.73 3.41
C ILE A 158 -11.88 -6.56 3.17
N GLU A 159 -12.29 -5.86 4.24
CA GLU A 159 -13.14 -4.67 4.15
C GLU A 159 -12.47 -3.53 3.37
N PHE A 160 -11.17 -3.32 3.56
CA PHE A 160 -10.39 -2.33 2.82
C PHE A 160 -10.46 -2.61 1.31
N VAL A 161 -10.28 -3.87 0.89
CA VAL A 161 -10.32 -4.26 -0.53
C VAL A 161 -11.73 -4.14 -1.11
N GLN A 162 -12.76 -4.60 -0.38
CA GLN A 162 -14.15 -4.52 -0.82
C GLN A 162 -14.59 -3.08 -1.06
N SER A 163 -14.25 -2.17 -0.13
CA SER A 163 -14.59 -0.75 -0.22
C SER A 163 -13.71 0.03 -1.22
N TYR A 164 -12.51 -0.46 -1.55
CA TYR A 164 -11.56 0.20 -2.45
C TYR A 164 -12.18 0.56 -3.80
N SER A 165 -12.91 -0.40 -4.39
CA SER A 165 -13.52 -0.24 -5.72
C SER A 165 -14.60 0.84 -5.75
N CYS A 166 -15.36 0.98 -4.65
CA CYS A 166 -16.39 2.01 -4.50
C CYS A 166 -15.77 3.41 -4.35
N ILE A 167 -14.68 3.52 -3.59
CA ILE A 167 -14.05 4.81 -3.27
C ILE A 167 -13.21 5.33 -4.45
N TYR A 168 -12.37 4.48 -5.03
CA TYR A 168 -11.39 4.91 -6.04
C TYR A 168 -11.81 4.54 -7.47
N GLY A 169 -12.68 3.55 -7.62
CA GLY A 169 -13.15 3.00 -8.90
C GLY A 169 -12.59 1.60 -9.17
N SER A 170 -13.44 0.71 -9.69
CA SER A 170 -13.12 -0.70 -9.96
C SER A 170 -11.88 -0.93 -10.83
N LYS A 171 -11.67 -0.08 -11.84
CA LYS A 171 -10.48 -0.13 -12.72
C LYS A 171 -9.16 0.09 -11.99
N PHE A 172 -9.20 0.56 -10.74
CA PHE A 172 -8.03 0.82 -9.94
C PHE A 172 -7.74 -0.26 -8.90
N VAL A 173 -8.49 -1.36 -8.87
CA VAL A 173 -8.14 -2.54 -8.09
C VAL A 173 -7.03 -3.28 -8.83
N SER A 174 -5.77 -2.99 -8.47
CA SER A 174 -4.59 -3.67 -9.03
C SER A 174 -4.24 -4.95 -8.28
N TYR A 175 -3.31 -5.74 -8.83
CA TYR A 175 -2.71 -6.89 -8.14
C TYR A 175 -2.25 -6.58 -6.71
N ASN A 176 -1.59 -5.44 -6.48
CA ASN A 176 -1.11 -5.09 -5.13
C ASN A 176 -2.24 -4.83 -4.11
N VAL A 177 -3.47 -4.62 -4.58
CA VAL A 177 -4.65 -4.38 -3.73
C VAL A 177 -5.43 -5.68 -3.51
N HIS A 178 -5.36 -6.64 -4.45
CA HIS A 178 -6.09 -7.91 -4.40
C HIS A 178 -5.27 -8.97 -3.66
#